data_AF-A0A7J4TBC0-F1
#
_entry.id   AF-A0A7J4TBC0-F1
#
_cell.length_a   1.000
_cell.length_b   1.000
_cell.length_c   1.000
_cell.angle_alpha   90.00
_cell.angle_beta   90.00
_cell.angle_gamma   90.00
#
_symmetry.space_group_name_H-M   'P 1'
#
loop_
_entity.id
_entity.type
_entity.pdbx_description
1 polymer ?
#
loop_
_entity_poly.entity_id
_entity_poly.type
_entity_poly.pdbx_seq_one_letter_code
_entity_poly.pdbx_strand_id
1 'polypeptide(L)' 'MANRKKRLQKGIESIEKQIRLHEEKLKKAEEEGNLELEEYYAKEIAAKRKDQEEKQRILDKGG' A
#
# COMPACT_ATOMS: atom_id res chain seq x y z
N MET A 1 2.80 6.55 -24.15
CA MET A 1 3.73 6.02 -23.14
C MET A 1 3.93 6.95 -21.94
N ALA A 2 4.34 8.22 -22.11
CA ALA A 2 4.57 9.14 -20.97
C ALA A 2 3.36 9.30 -20.00
N ASN A 3 2.13 9.35 -20.52
CA ASN A 3 0.93 9.46 -19.69
C ASN A 3 0.61 8.18 -18.90
N ARG A 4 1.01 7.00 -19.39
CA ARG A 4 0.80 5.72 -18.69
C ARG A 4 1.79 5.58 -17.54
N LYS A 5 3.07 5.87 -17.77
CA LYS A 5 4.11 5.95 -16.74
C LYS A 5 3.72 6.89 -15.60
N LYS A 6 3.27 8.12 -15.93
CA LYS A 6 2.80 9.10 -14.92
C LYS A 6 1.59 8.60 -14.12
N ARG A 7 0.64 7.90 -14.76
CA ARG A 7 -0.51 7.32 -14.05
C ARG A 7 -0.10 6.19 -13.11
N LEU A 8 0.82 5.33 -13.54
CA LEU A 8 1.36 4.26 -12.70
C LEU A 8 2.09 4.82 -11.48
N GLN A 9 2.94 5.84 -11.66
CA GLN A 9 3.62 6.53 -10.56
C GLN A 9 2.63 7.12 -9.55
N LYS A 10 1.60 7.85 -10.02
CA LYS A 10 0.56 8.38 -9.13
C LYS A 10 -0.22 7.27 -8.40
N GLY A 11 -0.46 6.15 -9.08
CA GLY A 11 -1.09 4.98 -8.47
C GLY A 11 -0.23 4.40 -7.33
N ILE A 12 1.07 4.26 -7.56
CA ILE A 12 2.04 3.78 -6.56
C ILE A 12 2.10 4.75 -5.37
N GLU A 13 2.24 6.06 -5.61
CA GLU A 13 2.23 7.08 -4.55
C GLU A 13 0.93 7.06 -3.72
N SER A 14 -0.22 6.83 -4.37
CA SER A 14 -1.51 6.70 -3.68
C SER A 14 -1.54 5.47 -2.79
N ILE A 15 -1.00 4.33 -3.27
CA ILE A 15 -0.94 3.09 -2.49
C ILE A 15 0.00 3.26 -1.29
N GLU A 16 1.14 3.90 -1.47
CA GLU A 16 2.08 4.20 -0.39
C GLU A 16 1.43 5.03 0.73
N LYS A 17 0.62 6.04 0.36
CA LYS A 17 -0.13 6.83 1.35
C LYS A 17 -1.13 5.98 2.12
N GLN A 18 -1.82 5.08 1.43
CA GLN A 18 -2.77 4.16 2.09
C GLN A 18 -2.05 3.16 3.00
N ILE A 19 -0.89 2.63 2.59
CA ILE A 19 -0.07 1.75 3.43
C ILE A 19 0.33 2.48 4.71
N ARG A 20 0.88 3.70 4.62
CA ARG A 20 1.26 4.49 5.80
C ARG A 20 0.08 4.74 6.74
N LEU A 21 -1.09 5.09 6.19
CA LEU A 21 -2.30 5.27 7.00
C LEU A 21 -2.73 3.98 7.70
N HIS A 22 -2.60 2.82 7.06
CA HIS A 22 -2.90 1.55 7.69
C HIS A 22 -1.83 1.15 8.72
N GLU A 23 -0.56 1.45 8.51
CA GLU A 23 0.51 1.23 9.48
C GLU A 23 0.31 2.08 10.75
N GLU A 24 -0.10 3.34 10.61
CA GLU A 24 -0.45 4.19 11.76
C GLU A 24 -1.65 3.64 12.53
N LYS A 25 -2.67 3.13 11.81
CA LYS A 25 -3.86 2.52 12.44
C LYS A 25 -3.55 1.18 13.08
N LEU A 26 -2.68 0.39 12.48
CA LEU A 26 -2.17 -0.86 13.03
C LEU A 26 -1.49 -0.60 14.38
N LYS A 27 -0.57 0.37 14.41
CA LYS A 27 0.11 0.76 15.65
C LYS A 27 -0.87 1.19 16.75
N LYS A 28 -1.91 1.95 16.41
CA LYS A 28 -2.96 2.31 17.39
C LYS A 28 -3.74 1.09 17.88
N ALA A 29 -4.08 0.15 16.98
CA ALA A 29 -4.74 -1.09 17.37
C ALA A 29 -3.86 -1.95 18.29
N GLU A 30 -2.56 -2.02 18.03
CA GLU A 30 -1.57 -2.67 18.90
C GLU A 30 -1.52 -2.00 20.30
N GLU A 31 -1.49 -0.66 20.34
CA GLU A 31 -1.50 0.11 21.60
C GLU A 31 -2.79 -0.08 22.40
N GLU A 32 -3.93 -0.24 21.71
CA GLU A 32 -5.24 -0.50 22.31
C GLU A 32 -5.46 -1.99 22.66
N GLY A 33 -4.55 -2.89 22.26
CA GLY A 33 -4.68 -4.34 22.44
C GLY A 33 -5.80 -4.95 21.61
N ASN A 34 -6.21 -4.30 20.51
CA ASN A 34 -7.29 -4.75 19.64
C ASN A 34 -6.77 -5.68 18.54
N LEU A 35 -6.66 -6.96 18.87
CA LEU A 35 -6.12 -8.02 17.99
C LEU A 35 -6.88 -8.17 16.67
N GLU A 36 -8.19 -7.96 16.66
CA GLU A 36 -9.00 -8.08 15.45
C GLU A 36 -8.67 -6.95 14.45
N LEU A 37 -8.55 -5.72 14.94
CA LEU A 37 -8.14 -4.59 14.11
C LEU A 37 -6.67 -4.70 13.68
N GLU A 38 -5.81 -5.22 14.55
CA GLU A 38 -4.41 -5.50 14.22
C GLU A 38 -4.32 -6.45 13.01
N GLU A 39 -4.99 -7.61 13.09
CA GLU A 39 -4.97 -8.60 12.02
C GLU A 39 -5.59 -8.04 10.72
N TYR A 40 -6.67 -7.26 10.84
CA TYR A 40 -7.30 -6.59 9.71
C TYR A 40 -6.33 -5.64 9.00
N TYR A 41 -5.69 -4.72 9.72
CA TYR A 41 -4.76 -3.76 9.12
C TYR A 41 -3.50 -4.44 8.58
N ALA A 42 -3.00 -5.48 9.25
CA ALA A 42 -1.87 -6.27 8.75
C ALA A 42 -2.18 -6.92 7.38
N LYS A 43 -3.38 -7.52 7.23
CA LYS A 43 -3.84 -8.08 5.95
C LYS A 43 -3.98 -7.01 4.88
N GLU A 44 -4.56 -5.87 5.21
CA GLU A 44 -4.73 -4.74 4.28
C GLU A 44 -3.39 -4.16 3.81
N ILE A 45 -2.40 -4.04 4.70
CA ILE A 45 -1.03 -3.60 4.37
C ILE A 45 -0.39 -4.61 3.43
N ALA A 46 -0.46 -5.91 3.73
CA ALA A 46 0.12 -6.96 2.91
C ALA A 46 -0.46 -6.97 1.48
N ALA A 47 -1.78 -6.86 1.35
CA ALA A 47 -2.46 -6.78 0.06
C ALA A 47 -2.00 -5.55 -0.76
N LYS A 48 -1.91 -4.38 -0.10
CA LYS A 48 -1.47 -3.14 -0.75
C LYS A 48 0.00 -3.16 -1.16
N ARG A 49 0.88 -3.73 -0.34
CA ARG A 49 2.30 -3.92 -0.70
C ARG A 49 2.44 -4.81 -1.94
N LYS A 50 1.63 -5.88 -2.04
CA LYS A 50 1.61 -6.73 -3.23
C LYS A 50 1.16 -5.97 -4.49
N ASP A 51 0.10 -5.18 -4.41
CA ASP A 51 -0.35 -4.34 -5.54
C ASP A 51 0.69 -3.26 -5.90
N GLN A 52 1.34 -2.66 -4.90
CA GLN A 52 2.45 -1.71 -5.13
C GLN A 52 3.60 -2.36 -5.89
N GLU A 53 4.05 -3.54 -5.46
CA GLU A 53 5.13 -4.29 -6.12
C GLU A 53 4.77 -4.62 -7.57
N GLU A 54 3.55 -5.06 -7.83
CA GLU A 54 3.11 -5.38 -9.18
C GLU A 54 3.14 -4.13 -10.09
N LYS A 55 2.62 -3.00 -9.61
CA LYS A 55 2.67 -1.74 -10.36
C LYS A 55 4.09 -1.25 -10.58
N GLN A 56 4.97 -1.40 -9.58
CA GLN A 56 6.39 -1.05 -9.70
C GLN A 56 7.08 -1.91 -10.76
N ARG A 57 6.84 -3.23 -10.77
CA ARG A 57 7.37 -4.13 -11.81
C ARG A 57 6.89 -3.74 -13.21
N ILE A 58 5.64 -3.32 -13.36
CA ILE A 58 5.10 -2.83 -14.64
C ILE A 58 5.80 -1.53 -15.05
N LEU A 59 6.01 -0.61 -14.10
CA LEU A 59 6.69 0.65 -14.34
C LEU A 59 8.14 0.44 -14.80
N ASP A 60 8.86 -0.47 -14.13
CA ASP A 60 10.28 -0.79 -14.40
C ASP A 60 10.45 -1.48 -15.77
N LYS A 61 9.48 -2.30 -16.18
CA LYS A 61 9.45 -2.93 -17.52
C LYS A 61 9.09 -1.96 -18.66
N GLY A 62 8.99 -0.65 -18.39
CA GLY A 62 8.74 0.37 -19.41
C GLY A 62 7.27 0.67 -19.68
N GLY A 63 6.42 0.58 -18.65
CA GLY A 63 4.97 0.84 -18.71
C GLY A 63 4.51 2.05 -19.52
#